data_AF-A0A7C5GNX1-F1
#
_entry.id   AF-A0A7C5GNX1-F1
#
_cell.length_a   1.000
_cell.length_b   1.000
_cell.length_c   1.000
_cell.angle_alpha   90.00
_cell.angle_beta   90.00
_cell.angle_gamma   90.00
#
_symmetry.space_group_name_H-M   'P 1'
#
loop_
_entity.id
_entity.type
_entity.pdbx_description
1 polymer ?
#
loop_
_entity_poly.entity_id
_entity_poly.type
_entity_poly.pdbx_seq_one_letter_code
_entity_poly.pdbx_strand_id
1 'polypeptide(L)' 'CFHQLVGQDQDSVLLLEKALQTAQRRIVVKRPRLAEPLADKLPAFVITGKSTRYDVYLPSRDH' A
#
# COMPACT_ATOMS: atom_id res chain seq x y z
N CYS A 1 10.28 23.60 0.62
CA CYS A 1 9.28 22.60 1.04
C CYS A 1 9.22 21.47 0.01
N PHE A 2 9.49 20.22 0.38
CA PHE A 2 9.77 19.11 -0.56
C PHE A 2 8.50 18.41 -1.13
N HIS A 3 7.31 18.71 -0.59
CA HIS A 3 6.05 18.09 -1.00
C HIS A 3 5.42 18.63 -2.29
N GLN A 4 6.01 19.66 -2.90
CA GLN A 4 5.42 20.34 -4.05
C GLN A 4 5.93 19.83 -5.41
N LEU A 5 6.89 18.89 -5.41
CA LEU A 5 7.50 18.30 -6.62
C LEU A 5 7.05 16.85 -6.87
N VAL A 6 6.44 16.19 -5.90
CA VAL A 6 5.99 14.81 -6.05
C VAL A 6 4.61 14.86 -6.70
N GLY A 7 4.54 14.53 -7.99
CA GLY A 7 3.31 14.49 -8.78
C GLY A 7 2.26 13.54 -8.18
N GLN A 8 1.03 13.64 -8.69
CA GLN A 8 -0.10 12.85 -8.20
C GLN A 8 0.24 11.35 -8.13
N ASP A 9 -0.21 10.74 -7.04
CA ASP A 9 0.01 9.35 -6.59
C ASP A 9 -0.59 8.29 -7.53
N GLN A 10 -0.80 8.60 -8.82
CA GLN A 10 -1.46 7.73 -9.80
C GLN A 10 -0.67 6.44 -10.04
N ASP A 11 0.66 6.51 -9.88
CA ASP A 11 1.56 5.34 -9.95
C ASP A 11 1.39 4.38 -8.76
N SER A 12 0.86 4.84 -7.63
CA SER A 12 0.75 4.01 -6.42
C SER A 12 -0.24 2.86 -6.59
N VAL A 13 -1.30 3.07 -7.36
CA VAL A 13 -2.28 2.03 -7.71
C VAL A 13 -1.62 0.95 -8.57
N LEU A 14 -0.96 1.36 -9.66
CA LEU A 14 -0.27 0.44 -10.56
C LEU A 14 0.85 -0.33 -9.84
N LEU A 15 1.58 0.34 -8.94
CA LEU A 15 2.61 -0.28 -8.12
C LEU A 15 2.04 -1.37 -7.22
N LEU A 16 0.90 -1.11 -6.56
CA LEU A 16 0.24 -2.11 -5.72
C LEU A 16 -0.21 -3.32 -6.55
N GLU A 17 -0.82 -3.09 -7.71
CA GLU A 17 -1.24 -4.17 -8.61
C GLU A 17 -0.07 -5.03 -9.09
N LYS A 18 1.04 -4.40 -9.49
CA LYS A 18 2.26 -5.13 -9.88
C LYS A 18 2.87 -5.89 -8.69
N ALA A 19 2.87 -5.29 -7.50
CA ALA A 19 3.38 -5.95 -6.30
C ALA A 19 2.54 -7.17 -5.91
N LEU A 20 1.21 -7.10 -6.07
CA LEU A 20 0.30 -8.23 -5.82
C LEU A 20 0.57 -9.43 -6.75
N GLN A 21 1.01 -9.17 -7.98
CA GLN A 21 1.35 -10.20 -8.97
C GLN A 21 2.77 -10.77 -8.80
N THR A 22 3.70 -10.01 -8.23
CA THR A 22 5.13 -10.37 -8.19
C THR A 22 5.64 -10.80 -6.82
N ALA A 23 5.05 -10.30 -5.74
CA ALA A 23 5.51 -10.60 -4.39
C ALA A 23 5.21 -12.07 -4.03
N GLN A 24 6.18 -12.75 -3.40
CA GLN A 24 6.04 -14.16 -3.05
C GLN A 24 5.40 -14.39 -1.67
N ARG A 25 5.40 -13.37 -0.81
CA ARG A 25 4.99 -13.48 0.60
C ARG A 25 3.98 -12.43 1.03
N ARG A 26 4.37 -11.16 1.02
CA ARG A 26 3.53 -10.05 1.46
C ARG A 26 4.01 -8.73 0.87
N ILE A 27 3.07 -7.82 0.67
CA ILE A 27 3.27 -6.44 0.24
C ILE A 27 2.97 -5.57 1.45
N VAL A 28 3.85 -4.62 1.78
CA VAL A 28 3.68 -3.73 2.93
C VAL A 28 3.66 -2.29 2.45
N VAL A 29 2.56 -1.59 2.68
CA VAL A 29 2.37 -0.19 2.27
C VAL A 29 2.32 0.68 3.51
N LYS A 30 3.22 1.66 3.60
CA LYS A 30 3.23 2.66 4.68
C LYS A 30 2.18 3.74 4.40
N ARG A 31 1.28 3.99 5.34
CA ARG A 31 0.22 5.01 5.22
C ARG A 31 0.11 5.86 6.49
N PRO A 32 -0.32 7.13 6.40
CA PRO A 32 -0.76 7.89 7.57
C PRO A 32 -1.92 7.16 8.28
N ARG A 33 -1.99 7.26 9.61
CA ARG A 33 -2.96 6.49 10.42
C ARG A 33 -4.42 6.68 9.99
N LEU A 34 -4.80 7.87 9.51
CA LEU A 34 -6.17 8.23 9.13
C LEU A 34 -6.42 8.24 7.61
N ALA A 35 -5.42 7.93 6.80
CA ALA A 35 -5.60 7.91 5.35
C ALA A 35 -6.47 6.72 4.92
N GLU A 36 -7.10 6.75 3.76
CA GLU A 36 -7.80 5.57 3.26
C GLU A 36 -6.82 4.47 2.81
N PRO A 37 -7.26 3.20 2.71
CA PRO A 37 -6.45 2.15 2.09
C PRO A 37 -6.03 2.51 0.67
N LEU A 38 -4.95 1.89 0.18
CA LEU A 38 -4.46 2.19 -1.16
C LEU A 38 -5.32 1.51 -2.22
N ALA A 39 -5.74 2.25 -3.25
CA ALA A 39 -6.54 1.76 -4.37
C ALA A 39 -7.86 1.08 -3.95
N ASP A 40 -8.47 1.51 -2.85
CA ASP A 40 -9.67 0.91 -2.25
C ASP A 40 -9.57 -0.60 -1.97
N LYS A 41 -8.34 -1.16 -1.97
CA LYS A 41 -8.09 -2.55 -1.65
C LYS A 41 -7.94 -2.70 -0.14
N LEU A 42 -8.69 -3.63 0.44
CA LEU A 42 -8.56 -3.95 1.85
C LEU A 42 -7.26 -4.73 2.10
N PRO A 43 -6.37 -4.29 3.00
CA PRO A 43 -5.23 -5.08 3.42
C PRO A 43 -5.69 -6.31 4.21
N ALA A 44 -4.90 -7.38 4.15
CA ALA A 44 -5.15 -8.59 4.94
C ALA A 44 -5.06 -8.30 6.44
N PHE A 45 -4.13 -7.44 6.84
CA PHE A 45 -4.06 -6.90 8.19
C PHE A 45 -3.29 -5.58 8.21
N VAL A 46 -3.47 -4.83 9.29
CA VAL A 46 -2.87 -3.51 9.47
C VAL A 46 -2.02 -3.50 10.74
N ILE A 47 -0.78 -3.02 10.63
CA ILE A 47 0.08 -2.76 11.79
C ILE A 47 0.04 -1.27 12.11
N THR A 48 -0.63 -0.90 13.20
CA THR A 48 -0.84 0.51 13.57
C THR A 48 0.24 1.01 14.53
N GLY A 49 0.92 2.09 14.15
CA GLY A 49 1.78 2.89 15.03
C GLY A 49 1.11 4.19 15.47
N LYS A 50 1.87 5.12 16.08
CA LYS A 50 1.32 6.38 16.63
C LYS A 50 0.78 7.34 15.56
N SER A 51 1.55 7.60 14.51
CA SER A 51 1.20 8.52 13.41
C SER A 51 1.04 7.83 12.06
N THR A 52 1.59 6.63 11.93
CA THR A 52 1.69 5.84 10.70
C THR A 52 1.12 4.46 10.97
N ARG A 53 0.55 3.85 9.95
CA ARG A 53 0.21 2.42 9.91
C ARG A 53 0.84 1.76 8.69
N TYR A 54 0.94 0.44 8.74
CA TYR A 54 1.42 -0.38 7.65
C TYR A 54 0.29 -1.32 7.21
N ASP A 55 -0.21 -1.11 6.01
CA ASP A 55 -1.23 -1.94 5.38
C ASP A 55 -0.51 -3.13 4.74
N VAL A 56 -0.81 -4.35 5.20
CA VAL A 56 -0.17 -5.58 4.71
C VAL A 56 -1.12 -6.34 3.81
N TYR A 57 -0.72 -6.54 2.55
CA TYR A 57 -1.46 -7.30 1.54
C TYR A 57 -0.78 -8.64 1.30
N LEU A 58 -1.57 -9.64 0.96
CA LEU A 58 -1.08 -10.95 0.53
C LEU A 58 -1.13 -11.01 -1.00
N PRO A 59 -0.12 -11.64 -1.65
CA PRO A 59 -0.13 -11.80 -3.10
C PRO A 59 -1.27 -12.72 -3.53
N SER A 60 -1.83 -12.46 -4.71
CA SER A 60 -2.81 -13.34 -5.33
C SER A 60 -2.11 -14.62 -5.77
N ARG A 61 -2.20 -15.66 -4.95
CA ARG A 61 -1.77 -17.01 -5.35
C ARG A 61 -2.92 -17.64 -6.13
N ASP A 62 -2.97 -17.35 -7.42
CA ASP A 62 -3.67 -18.24 -8.36
C ASP A 62 -2.75 -19.46 -8.55
N HIS A 63 -3.01 -20.54 -7.80
CA HIS A 63 -2.51 -21.88 -8.10
C HIS A 63 -3.68 -22.73 -8.56
#